data_AF-A0A016WUF7-F1
#
_entry.id   AF-A0A016WUF7-F1
#
_cell.length_a   1.000
_cell.length_b   1.000
_cell.length_c   1.000
_cell.angle_alpha   90.00
_cell.angle_beta   90.00
_cell.angle_gamma   90.00
#
_symmetry.space_group_name_H-M   'P 1'
#
loop_
_entity.id
_entity.type
_entity.pdbx_description
1 polymer ?
#
loop_
_entity_poly.entity_id
_entity_poly.type
_entity_poly.pdbx_seq_one_letter_code
_entity_poly.pdbx_strand_id
1 'polypeptide(L)'
;MIKRILNAVGKRTKDANFQQKAVKKMEEIEKGEKILAPKVPTEEKRFQKAQSDEKVREILNKKDTTLIDNMNKINITSTDPVERWTSTKDLPTRESEWLHRNDPVWEYGFYEPEEERIPKNKLMFREALEVLRARQEIEDDEQSPAADKRREQARTIYDEHKAVARVDKEKLEEMWEYFRPFVRKDKQKVVSKFELQQLQAHLQGMSDETNLFEETKDGFRKLIERNKDALRQYDELEDTERKQLQEAIVEQRKAERDRLSSRLKDIEYMEEQTKKYVEEAKKKAEESKQEDKQ
;
A
#
# COMPACT_ATOMS: atom_id res chain seq x y z
N MET A 1 -5.23 17.96 -14.59
CA MET A 1 -6.00 17.85 -13.33
C MET A 1 -7.52 17.99 -13.54
N ILE A 2 -7.99 18.97 -14.34
CA ILE A 2 -9.42 19.26 -14.58
C ILE A 2 -10.22 18.07 -15.17
N LYS A 3 -9.65 17.30 -16.12
CA LYS A 3 -10.31 16.11 -16.71
C LYS A 3 -10.62 15.00 -15.69
N ARG A 4 -9.83 14.86 -14.62
CA ARG A 4 -10.06 13.83 -13.58
C ARG A 4 -11.21 14.22 -12.65
N ILE A 5 -11.34 15.50 -12.34
CA ILE A 5 -12.42 16.03 -11.50
C ILE A 5 -13.76 15.93 -12.24
N LEU A 6 -13.82 16.32 -13.51
CA LEU A 6 -15.02 16.20 -14.34
C LEU A 6 -15.47 14.74 -14.51
N ASN A 7 -14.54 13.79 -14.67
CA ASN A 7 -14.87 12.37 -14.72
C ASN A 7 -15.37 11.83 -13.37
N ALA A 8 -14.84 12.31 -12.24
CA ALA A 8 -15.30 11.90 -10.91
C ALA A 8 -16.70 12.44 -10.60
N VAL A 9 -16.98 13.70 -10.95
CA VAL A 9 -18.32 14.30 -10.81
C VAL A 9 -19.32 13.64 -11.77
N GLY A 10 -18.93 13.39 -13.02
CA GLY A 10 -19.78 12.69 -14.00
C GLY A 10 -20.06 11.22 -13.67
N LYS A 11 -19.17 10.54 -12.93
CA LYS A 11 -19.45 9.20 -12.38
C LYS A 11 -20.45 9.28 -11.23
N ARG A 12 -20.26 10.21 -10.29
CA ARG A 12 -21.19 10.42 -9.16
C ARG A 12 -22.62 10.75 -9.60
N THR A 13 -22.80 11.55 -10.66
CA THR A 13 -24.14 11.85 -11.18
C THR A 13 -24.79 10.66 -11.88
N LYS A 14 -24.01 9.81 -12.55
CA LYS A 14 -24.51 8.53 -13.11
C LYS A 14 -24.93 7.56 -12.02
N ASP A 15 -24.16 7.45 -10.96
CA ASP A 15 -24.46 6.57 -9.82
C ASP A 15 -25.70 7.03 -9.05
N ALA A 16 -25.85 8.35 -8.83
CA ALA A 16 -27.05 8.93 -8.21
C ALA A 16 -28.33 8.66 -9.03
N ASN A 17 -28.25 8.79 -10.36
CA ASN A 17 -29.38 8.48 -11.24
C ASN A 17 -29.73 6.98 -11.24
N PHE A 18 -28.76 6.10 -11.06
CA PHE A 18 -29.00 4.66 -10.96
C PHE A 18 -29.69 4.30 -9.63
N GLN A 19 -29.24 4.88 -8.52
CA GLN A 19 -29.86 4.72 -7.21
C GLN A 19 -31.30 5.22 -7.19
N GLN A 20 -31.57 6.40 -7.76
CA GLN A 20 -32.94 6.93 -7.87
C GLN A 20 -33.86 6.03 -8.71
N LYS A 21 -33.35 5.44 -9.80
CA LYS A 21 -34.12 4.48 -10.61
C LYS A 21 -34.41 3.18 -9.85
N ALA A 22 -33.45 2.69 -9.07
CA ALA A 22 -33.64 1.49 -8.24
C ALA A 22 -34.69 1.71 -7.15
N VAL A 23 -34.66 2.88 -6.48
CA VAL A 23 -35.67 3.26 -5.47
C VAL A 23 -37.06 3.35 -6.10
N LYS A 24 -37.20 4.03 -7.25
CA LYS A 24 -38.48 4.09 -7.97
C LYS A 24 -39.00 2.71 -8.38
N LYS A 25 -38.11 1.81 -8.82
CA LYS A 25 -38.49 0.44 -9.17
C LYS A 25 -38.95 -0.37 -7.95
N MET A 26 -38.32 -0.19 -6.80
CA MET A 26 -38.80 -0.76 -5.53
C MET A 26 -40.19 -0.22 -5.15
N GLU A 27 -40.41 1.10 -5.25
CA GLU A 27 -41.72 1.71 -4.98
C GLU A 27 -42.82 1.21 -5.94
N GLU A 28 -42.48 0.95 -7.21
CA GLU A 28 -43.42 0.39 -8.20
C GLU A 28 -43.74 -1.08 -7.90
N ILE A 29 -42.76 -1.86 -7.43
CA ILE A 29 -42.95 -3.25 -6.97
C ILE A 29 -43.84 -3.28 -5.72
N GLU A 30 -43.62 -2.40 -4.75
CA GLU A 30 -44.46 -2.28 -3.55
C GLU A 30 -45.90 -1.87 -3.88
N LYS A 31 -46.11 -1.09 -4.94
CA LYS A 31 -47.45 -0.74 -5.47
C LYS A 31 -48.13 -1.88 -6.23
N GLY A 32 -47.49 -3.05 -6.36
CA GLY A 32 -48.06 -4.25 -6.95
C GLY A 32 -47.66 -4.52 -8.40
N GLU A 33 -46.62 -3.86 -8.93
CA GLU A 33 -46.08 -4.18 -10.25
C GLU A 33 -45.50 -5.61 -10.24
N LYS A 34 -46.01 -6.49 -11.11
CA LYS A 34 -45.53 -7.88 -11.21
C LYS A 34 -44.09 -7.90 -11.73
N ILE A 35 -43.17 -8.42 -10.90
CA ILE A 35 -41.77 -8.60 -11.28
C ILE A 35 -41.70 -9.64 -12.40
N LEU A 36 -41.37 -9.19 -13.61
CA LEU A 36 -41.07 -10.09 -14.72
C LEU A 36 -39.74 -10.78 -14.45
N ALA A 37 -39.70 -12.10 -14.63
CA ALA A 37 -38.46 -12.87 -14.50
C ALA A 37 -37.37 -12.30 -15.44
N PRO A 38 -36.10 -12.20 -14.98
CA PRO A 38 -35.00 -11.72 -15.82
C PRO A 38 -34.87 -12.62 -17.05
N LYS A 39 -35.02 -12.06 -18.26
CA LYS A 39 -34.87 -12.81 -19.50
C LYS A 39 -33.42 -12.74 -19.96
N VAL A 40 -32.81 -13.89 -20.16
CA VAL A 40 -31.44 -13.97 -20.70
C VAL A 40 -31.51 -13.70 -22.22
N PRO A 41 -30.57 -12.94 -22.83
CA PRO A 41 -30.62 -12.61 -24.25
C PRO A 41 -30.65 -13.83 -25.20
N THR A 42 -30.12 -14.97 -24.75
CA THR A 42 -30.17 -16.26 -25.45
C THR A 42 -31.57 -16.87 -25.48
N GLU A 43 -32.40 -16.60 -24.47
CA GLU A 43 -33.76 -17.12 -24.34
C GLU A 43 -34.78 -16.28 -25.13
N GLU A 44 -34.47 -15.00 -25.37
CA GLU A 44 -35.33 -14.08 -26.10
C GLU A 44 -35.62 -14.55 -27.54
N LYS A 45 -34.62 -15.15 -28.20
CA LYS A 45 -34.78 -15.77 -29.53
C LYS A 45 -35.70 -16.99 -29.50
N ARG A 46 -35.66 -17.79 -28.42
CA ARG A 46 -36.54 -18.95 -28.26
C ARG A 46 -37.96 -18.53 -27.94
N PHE A 47 -38.10 -17.48 -27.12
CA PHE A 47 -39.39 -16.87 -26.80
C PHE A 47 -40.07 -16.31 -28.05
N GLN A 48 -39.36 -15.53 -28.87
CA GLN A 48 -39.91 -15.01 -30.13
C GLN A 48 -40.33 -16.13 -31.08
N LYS A 49 -39.54 -17.21 -31.20
CA LYS A 49 -39.89 -18.40 -32.00
C LYS A 49 -41.15 -19.11 -31.48
N ALA A 50 -41.27 -19.29 -30.17
CA ALA A 50 -42.46 -19.87 -29.56
C ALA A 50 -43.69 -18.96 -29.70
N GLN A 51 -43.48 -17.64 -29.65
CA GLN A 51 -44.55 -16.66 -29.84
C GLN A 51 -44.98 -16.52 -31.31
N SER A 52 -44.13 -16.87 -32.27
CA SER A 52 -44.47 -16.92 -33.70
C SER A 52 -45.14 -18.21 -34.14
N ASP A 53 -45.14 -19.26 -33.30
CA ASP A 53 -45.78 -20.53 -33.62
C ASP A 53 -47.28 -20.48 -33.28
N GLU A 54 -48.12 -20.44 -34.31
CA GLU A 54 -49.58 -20.32 -34.19
C GLU A 54 -50.19 -21.51 -33.45
N LYS A 55 -49.62 -22.71 -33.61
CA LYS A 55 -50.11 -23.92 -32.91
C LYS A 55 -49.91 -23.82 -31.40
N VAL A 56 -48.80 -23.24 -30.97
CA VAL A 56 -48.49 -23.04 -29.55
C VAL A 56 -49.41 -21.97 -28.96
N ARG A 57 -49.72 -20.90 -29.70
CA ARG A 57 -50.71 -19.90 -29.29
C ARG A 57 -52.11 -20.48 -29.16
N GLU A 58 -52.53 -21.32 -30.10
CA GLU A 58 -53.83 -21.98 -30.04
C GLU A 58 -53.94 -22.92 -28.83
N ILE A 59 -52.89 -23.69 -28.52
CA ILE A 59 -52.85 -24.56 -27.35
C ILE A 59 -52.84 -23.73 -26.05
N LEU A 60 -52.09 -22.63 -25.98
CA LEU A 60 -52.08 -21.72 -24.82
C LEU A 60 -53.43 -21.04 -24.58
N ASN A 61 -54.16 -20.72 -25.66
CA ASN A 61 -55.48 -20.09 -25.57
C ASN A 61 -56.61 -21.10 -25.30
N LYS A 62 -56.39 -22.39 -25.59
CA LYS A 62 -57.32 -23.46 -25.24
C LYS A 62 -57.25 -23.71 -23.73
N LYS A 63 -58.36 -23.46 -23.05
CA LYS A 63 -58.53 -23.85 -21.65
C LYS A 63 -58.74 -25.36 -21.58
N ASP A 64 -57.74 -26.09 -21.10
CA ASP A 64 -57.87 -27.52 -20.83
C ASP A 64 -58.70 -27.72 -19.55
N THR A 65 -59.97 -28.10 -19.74
CA THR A 65 -60.93 -28.30 -18.65
C THR A 65 -60.48 -29.42 -17.70
N THR A 66 -59.82 -30.45 -18.24
CA THR A 66 -59.26 -31.57 -17.47
C THR A 66 -58.15 -31.13 -16.52
N LEU A 67 -57.29 -30.20 -16.96
CA LEU A 67 -56.21 -29.65 -16.15
C LEU A 67 -56.77 -28.76 -15.04
N ILE A 68 -57.77 -27.93 -15.35
CA ILE A 68 -58.46 -27.08 -14.36
C ILE A 68 -59.12 -27.94 -13.28
N ASP A 69 -59.84 -28.99 -13.66
CA ASP A 69 -60.46 -29.91 -12.71
C ASP A 69 -59.45 -30.64 -11.84
N ASN A 70 -58.27 -30.98 -12.39
CA ASN A 70 -57.20 -31.59 -11.62
C ASN A 70 -56.50 -30.60 -10.69
N MET A 71 -56.29 -29.34 -11.11
CA MET A 71 -55.73 -28.29 -10.26
C MET A 71 -56.66 -27.93 -9.10
N ASN A 72 -57.98 -27.86 -9.35
CA ASN A 72 -58.97 -27.58 -8.31
C ASN A 72 -59.05 -28.68 -7.24
N LYS A 73 -58.58 -29.90 -7.53
CA LYS A 73 -58.46 -31.00 -6.56
C LYS A 73 -57.21 -30.87 -5.68
N ILE A 74 -56.22 -30.07 -6.08
CA ILE A 74 -55.00 -29.85 -5.29
C ILE A 74 -55.29 -28.79 -4.23
N ASN A 75 -55.53 -29.24 -3.00
CA ASN A 75 -55.66 -28.33 -1.87
C ASN A 75 -54.26 -28.05 -1.31
N ILE A 76 -53.62 -26.96 -1.77
CA ILE A 76 -52.32 -26.52 -1.26
C ILE A 76 -52.57 -25.74 0.03
N THR A 77 -52.53 -26.42 1.16
CA THR A 77 -52.45 -25.75 2.45
C THR A 77 -51.02 -25.28 2.64
N SER A 78 -50.78 -23.98 2.52
CA SER A 78 -49.56 -23.35 3.03
C SER A 78 -49.56 -23.58 4.54
N THR A 79 -48.76 -24.52 5.03
CA THR A 79 -48.31 -24.44 6.41
C THR A 79 -47.50 -23.16 6.48
N ASP A 80 -48.03 -22.15 7.19
CA ASP A 80 -47.26 -20.96 7.50
C ASP A 80 -45.87 -21.42 7.96
N PRO A 81 -44.78 -20.89 7.39
CA PRO A 81 -43.45 -21.33 7.75
C PRO A 81 -43.35 -21.20 9.26
N VAL A 82 -43.04 -22.31 9.94
CA VAL A 82 -42.80 -22.33 11.40
C VAL A 82 -41.94 -21.11 11.70
N GLU A 83 -42.45 -20.23 12.57
CA GLU A 83 -41.79 -18.97 12.90
C GLU A 83 -40.30 -19.23 13.04
N ARG A 84 -39.51 -18.64 12.14
CA ARG A 84 -38.06 -18.78 12.22
C ARG A 84 -37.70 -18.30 13.62
N TRP A 85 -37.05 -19.16 14.40
CA TRP A 85 -36.52 -18.77 15.70
C TRP A 85 -35.68 -17.50 15.49
N THR A 86 -36.24 -16.37 15.84
CA THR A 86 -35.51 -15.11 15.87
C THR A 86 -34.98 -15.07 17.28
N SER A 87 -33.65 -15.07 17.39
CA SER A 87 -32.99 -14.91 18.68
C SER A 87 -33.59 -13.70 19.39
N THR A 88 -34.12 -13.90 20.59
CA THR A 88 -34.63 -12.82 21.45
C THR A 88 -33.52 -11.93 21.98
N LYS A 89 -32.24 -12.32 21.80
CA LYS A 89 -31.13 -11.42 22.04
C LYS A 89 -31.09 -10.37 20.95
N ASP A 90 -31.13 -9.12 21.39
CA ASP A 90 -30.84 -7.97 20.55
C ASP A 90 -29.50 -8.16 19.84
N LEU A 91 -29.52 -7.91 18.53
CA LEU A 91 -28.30 -7.89 17.72
C LEU A 91 -27.40 -6.76 18.23
N PRO A 92 -26.07 -6.93 18.17
CA PRO A 92 -25.15 -5.85 18.50
C PRO A 92 -25.49 -4.61 17.68
N THR A 93 -25.73 -3.50 18.37
CA THR A 93 -25.88 -2.19 17.75
C THR A 93 -24.53 -1.52 17.68
N ARG A 94 -24.36 -0.58 16.75
CA ARG A 94 -23.12 0.21 16.63
C ARG A 94 -22.75 0.88 17.95
N GLU A 95 -23.73 1.32 18.73
CA GLU A 95 -23.49 1.93 20.04
C GLU A 95 -22.97 0.93 21.07
N SER A 96 -23.49 -0.31 21.07
CA SER A 96 -22.99 -1.39 21.94
C SER A 96 -21.54 -1.78 21.60
N GLU A 97 -21.17 -1.87 20.32
CA GLU A 97 -19.79 -2.16 19.89
C GLU A 97 -18.82 -1.05 20.32
N TRP A 98 -19.26 0.21 20.29
CA TRP A 98 -18.46 1.35 20.73
C TRP A 98 -18.24 1.35 22.25
N LEU A 99 -19.20 0.88 23.03
CA LEU A 99 -19.11 0.79 24.49
C LEU A 99 -18.04 -0.21 24.93
N HIS A 100 -17.93 -1.34 24.21
CA HIS A 100 -16.99 -2.43 24.53
C HIS A 100 -15.64 -2.31 23.81
N ARG A 101 -15.40 -1.23 23.08
CA ARG A 101 -14.15 -1.03 22.32
C ARG A 101 -12.88 -1.03 23.17
N ASN A 102 -13.02 -0.68 24.45
CA ASN A 102 -11.91 -0.62 25.41
C ASN A 102 -11.99 -1.73 26.46
N ASP A 103 -12.95 -2.66 26.35
CA ASP A 103 -13.03 -3.79 27.28
C ASP A 103 -11.86 -4.74 26.98
N PRO A 104 -11.05 -5.14 27.99
CA PRO A 104 -9.95 -6.09 27.79
C PRO A 104 -10.42 -7.46 27.26
N VAL A 105 -11.70 -7.76 27.48
CA VAL A 105 -12.37 -9.00 27.05
C VAL A 105 -12.78 -8.93 25.58
N TRP A 106 -12.79 -7.73 24.99
CA TRP A 106 -13.21 -7.43 23.63
C TRP A 106 -12.04 -6.86 22.83
N GLU A 107 -11.07 -7.71 22.49
CA GLU A 107 -10.05 -7.33 21.52
C GLU A 107 -10.51 -7.64 20.10
N TYR A 108 -10.28 -6.71 19.17
CA TYR A 108 -10.73 -6.79 17.77
C TYR A 108 -12.26 -6.91 17.57
N GLY A 109 -13.06 -6.61 18.59
CA GLY A 109 -14.53 -6.66 18.53
C GLY A 109 -15.12 -8.07 18.70
N PHE A 110 -14.31 -9.06 19.10
CA PHE A 110 -14.78 -10.40 19.41
C PHE A 110 -14.67 -10.67 20.92
N TYR A 111 -15.66 -11.37 21.48
CA TYR A 111 -15.60 -11.81 22.87
C TYR A 111 -14.57 -12.95 23.01
N GLU A 112 -13.58 -12.76 23.87
CA GLU A 112 -12.60 -13.79 24.18
C GLU A 112 -12.88 -14.42 25.57
N PRO A 113 -13.32 -15.69 25.65
CA PRO A 113 -13.44 -16.42 26.90
C PRO A 113 -12.08 -16.60 27.58
N GLU A 114 -12.11 -16.67 28.91
CA GLU A 114 -10.96 -17.05 29.73
C GLU A 114 -10.39 -18.41 29.31
N GLU A 115 -9.07 -18.58 29.43
CA GLU A 115 -8.32 -19.75 28.95
C GLU A 115 -8.88 -21.09 29.47
N GLU A 116 -9.40 -21.11 30.70
CA GLU A 116 -9.97 -22.30 31.34
C GLU A 116 -11.29 -22.76 30.70
N ARG A 117 -12.01 -21.84 30.05
CA ARG A 117 -13.30 -22.13 29.40
C ARG A 117 -13.15 -22.57 27.95
N ILE A 118 -11.93 -22.51 27.41
CA ILE A 118 -11.67 -22.88 26.02
C ILE A 118 -11.56 -24.41 25.92
N PRO A 119 -12.43 -25.06 25.15
CA PRO A 119 -12.35 -26.51 24.97
C PRO A 119 -11.08 -26.89 24.19
N LYS A 120 -10.58 -28.10 24.45
CA LYS A 120 -9.43 -28.67 23.72
C LYS A 120 -9.69 -28.67 22.20
N ASN A 121 -8.65 -28.46 21.40
CA ASN A 121 -8.74 -28.34 19.95
C ASN A 121 -9.58 -27.18 19.41
N LYS A 122 -9.81 -26.14 20.23
CA LYS A 122 -10.33 -24.85 19.76
C LYS A 122 -9.33 -23.74 20.07
N LEU A 123 -9.33 -22.76 19.17
CA LEU A 123 -8.46 -21.60 19.16
C LEU A 123 -9.33 -20.37 19.34
N MET A 124 -8.81 -19.37 20.03
CA MET A 124 -9.35 -18.02 19.93
C MET A 124 -8.96 -17.38 18.60
N PHE A 125 -9.73 -16.38 18.18
CA PHE A 125 -9.42 -15.69 16.93
C PHE A 125 -8.09 -14.93 17.02
N ARG A 126 -7.80 -14.28 18.16
CA ARG A 126 -6.49 -13.69 18.42
C ARG A 126 -5.37 -14.73 18.39
N GLU A 127 -5.54 -15.81 19.14
CA GLU A 127 -4.56 -16.92 19.18
C GLU A 127 -4.29 -17.45 17.76
N ALA A 128 -5.33 -17.60 16.94
CA ALA A 128 -5.18 -18.03 15.55
C ALA A 128 -4.38 -17.02 14.72
N LEU A 129 -4.68 -15.71 14.83
CA LEU A 129 -3.94 -14.68 14.12
C LEU A 129 -2.46 -14.61 14.54
N GLU A 130 -2.16 -14.74 15.83
CA GLU A 130 -0.79 -14.74 16.35
C GLU A 130 0.00 -15.95 15.84
N VAL A 131 -0.60 -17.13 15.86
CA VAL A 131 -0.01 -18.36 15.31
C VAL A 131 0.22 -18.27 13.80
N LEU A 132 -0.78 -17.80 13.04
CA LEU A 132 -0.67 -17.61 11.59
C LEU A 132 0.41 -16.57 11.25
N ARG A 133 0.51 -15.49 12.02
CA ARG A 133 1.53 -14.47 11.84
C ARG A 133 2.93 -15.03 12.12
N ALA A 134 3.12 -15.70 13.24
CA ALA A 134 4.41 -16.30 13.59
C ALA A 134 4.85 -17.29 12.49
N ARG A 135 3.93 -18.11 12.00
CA ARG A 135 4.20 -19.05 10.90
C ARG A 135 4.56 -18.36 9.58
N GLN A 136 3.88 -17.26 9.25
CA GLN A 136 4.20 -16.45 8.08
C GLN A 136 5.60 -15.81 8.18
N GLU A 137 5.99 -15.32 9.36
CA GLU A 137 7.32 -14.75 9.59
C GLU A 137 8.42 -15.82 9.51
N ILE A 138 8.11 -17.09 9.78
CA ILE A 138 9.04 -18.23 9.61
C ILE A 138 9.23 -18.58 8.12
N GLU A 139 8.15 -18.60 7.33
CA GLU A 139 8.17 -18.93 5.89
C GLU A 139 8.60 -17.74 4.99
N ASP A 140 8.78 -16.56 5.56
CA ASP A 140 9.13 -15.35 4.83
C ASP A 140 10.49 -15.48 4.14
N ASP A 141 10.59 -15.34 2.82
CA ASP A 141 11.80 -15.59 2.01
C ASP A 141 12.90 -14.51 2.10
N GLU A 142 12.74 -13.49 2.96
CA GLU A 142 13.71 -12.39 3.06
C GLU A 142 15.07 -12.86 3.62
N GLN A 143 16.11 -12.83 2.79
CA GLN A 143 17.48 -13.10 3.20
C GLN A 143 18.15 -11.80 3.67
N SER A 144 18.10 -11.56 4.98
CA SER A 144 18.78 -10.44 5.65
C SER A 144 19.12 -10.85 7.08
N PRO A 145 20.27 -10.44 7.65
CA PRO A 145 20.60 -10.74 9.04
C PRO A 145 19.56 -10.19 10.05
N ALA A 146 18.80 -9.15 9.68
CA ALA A 146 17.68 -8.65 10.48
C ALA A 146 16.39 -9.49 10.31
N ALA A 147 16.24 -10.18 9.19
CA ALA A 147 15.14 -11.11 8.94
C ALA A 147 15.40 -12.46 9.65
N ASP A 148 16.64 -12.92 9.70
CA ASP A 148 17.00 -14.16 10.42
C ASP A 148 16.70 -14.05 11.92
N LYS A 149 17.05 -12.93 12.55
CA LYS A 149 16.67 -12.65 13.95
C LYS A 149 15.16 -12.66 14.16
N ARG A 150 14.38 -12.12 13.21
CA ARG A 150 12.92 -12.13 13.28
C ARG A 150 12.36 -13.54 13.12
N ARG A 151 12.91 -14.35 12.22
CA ARG A 151 12.54 -15.76 12.06
C ARG A 151 12.80 -16.56 13.33
N GLU A 152 13.95 -16.35 13.98
CA GLU A 152 14.27 -17.01 15.26
C GLU A 152 13.28 -16.61 16.35
N GLN A 153 12.98 -15.32 16.49
CA GLN A 153 11.96 -14.83 17.43
C GLN A 153 10.57 -15.41 17.14
N ALA A 154 10.19 -15.48 15.86
CA ALA A 154 8.91 -16.05 15.44
C ALA A 154 8.81 -17.55 15.75
N ARG A 155 9.91 -18.32 15.64
CA ARG A 155 9.97 -19.72 16.07
C ARG A 155 9.76 -19.87 17.57
N THR A 156 10.46 -19.06 18.37
CA THR A 156 10.28 -19.08 19.83
C THR A 156 8.84 -18.75 20.21
N ILE A 157 8.26 -17.72 19.60
CA ILE A 157 6.86 -17.33 19.84
C ILE A 157 5.91 -18.45 19.44
N TYR A 158 6.12 -19.10 18.29
CA TYR A 158 5.28 -20.19 17.80
C TYR A 158 5.35 -21.42 18.73
N ASP A 159 6.55 -21.82 19.13
CA ASP A 159 6.76 -23.02 19.96
C ASP A 159 6.26 -22.83 21.41
N GLU A 160 6.37 -21.61 21.95
CA GLU A 160 5.91 -21.26 23.30
C GLU A 160 4.42 -20.89 23.36
N HIS A 161 3.73 -20.76 22.22
CA HIS A 161 2.37 -20.26 22.17
C HIS A 161 1.37 -21.21 22.84
N LYS A 162 0.55 -20.69 23.76
CA LYS A 162 -0.45 -21.46 24.52
C LYS A 162 -1.40 -22.27 23.64
N ALA A 163 -1.79 -21.70 22.49
CA ALA A 163 -2.69 -22.35 21.55
C ALA A 163 -2.05 -23.53 20.81
N VAL A 164 -0.74 -23.50 20.56
CA VAL A 164 0.00 -24.59 19.91
C VAL A 164 0.12 -25.79 20.84
N ALA A 165 0.20 -25.56 22.15
CA ALA A 165 0.14 -26.63 23.15
C ALA A 165 -1.27 -27.25 23.31
N ARG A 166 -2.34 -26.49 23.02
CA ARG A 166 -3.75 -26.91 23.23
C ARG A 166 -4.36 -27.62 22.02
N VAL A 167 -3.87 -27.35 20.82
CA VAL A 167 -4.48 -27.78 19.56
C VAL A 167 -3.58 -28.73 18.79
N ASP A 168 -4.19 -29.78 18.25
CA ASP A 168 -3.50 -30.76 17.43
C ASP A 168 -2.81 -30.12 16.21
N LYS A 169 -1.58 -30.57 15.93
CA LYS A 169 -0.76 -30.05 14.83
C LYS A 169 -1.46 -30.15 13.47
N GLU A 170 -2.19 -31.23 13.22
CA GLU A 170 -2.93 -31.43 11.96
C GLU A 170 -3.97 -30.34 11.70
N LYS A 171 -4.66 -29.86 12.75
CA LYS A 171 -5.64 -28.78 12.62
C LYS A 171 -4.99 -27.42 12.41
N LEU A 172 -3.82 -27.20 13.00
CA LEU A 172 -3.04 -25.99 12.76
C LEU A 172 -2.47 -25.95 11.33
N GLU A 173 -2.15 -27.12 10.77
CA GLU A 173 -1.78 -27.27 9.37
C GLU A 173 -2.94 -26.98 8.43
N GLU A 174 -4.10 -27.59 8.69
CA GLU A 174 -5.32 -27.32 7.91
C GLU A 174 -5.70 -25.83 7.96
N MET A 175 -5.62 -25.22 9.14
CA MET A 175 -5.84 -23.78 9.32
C MET A 175 -4.86 -22.94 8.48
N TRP A 176 -3.58 -23.32 8.44
CA TRP A 176 -2.57 -22.61 7.63
C TRP A 176 -2.87 -22.70 6.13
N GLU A 177 -3.26 -23.89 5.66
CA GLU A 177 -3.58 -24.12 4.25
C GLU A 177 -4.77 -23.26 3.78
N TYR A 178 -5.84 -23.18 4.58
CA TYR A 178 -7.05 -22.43 4.21
C TYR A 178 -6.98 -20.93 4.50
N PHE A 179 -6.28 -20.52 5.56
CA PHE A 179 -6.28 -19.13 6.04
C PHE A 179 -4.93 -18.42 5.87
N ARG A 180 -4.08 -18.91 4.96
CA ARG A 180 -2.76 -18.31 4.70
C ARG A 180 -2.84 -16.79 4.51
N PRO A 181 -2.23 -15.99 5.41
CA PRO A 181 -2.30 -14.54 5.32
C PRO A 181 -1.57 -14.04 4.07
N PHE A 182 -2.25 -13.27 3.22
CA PHE A 182 -1.61 -12.58 2.10
C PHE A 182 -0.96 -11.29 2.61
N VAL A 183 0.34 -11.34 2.91
CA VAL A 183 1.08 -10.14 3.33
C VAL A 183 1.49 -9.33 2.11
N ARG A 184 0.98 -8.09 2.02
CA ARG A 184 1.58 -7.06 1.16
C ARG A 184 2.57 -6.24 1.98
N LYS A 185 3.87 -6.43 1.69
CA LYS A 185 4.94 -5.63 2.29
C LYS A 185 5.23 -4.42 1.40
N ASP A 186 4.63 -3.30 1.73
CA ASP A 186 4.99 -2.04 1.10
C ASP A 186 6.30 -1.54 1.69
N LYS A 187 7.40 -1.66 0.93
CA LYS A 187 8.71 -1.14 1.34
C LYS A 187 8.71 0.37 1.23
N GLN A 188 8.59 1.06 2.36
CA GLN A 188 8.83 2.49 2.42
C GLN A 188 10.33 2.76 2.50
N LYS A 189 10.88 3.52 1.55
CA LYS A 189 12.24 4.08 1.69
C LYS A 189 12.20 5.16 2.76
N VAL A 190 12.50 4.78 3.99
CA VAL A 190 12.73 5.72 5.08
C VAL A 190 14.19 6.16 4.99
N VAL A 191 14.40 7.44 4.69
CA VAL A 191 15.73 8.06 4.72
C VAL A 191 15.89 8.73 6.08
N SER A 192 17.09 8.66 6.67
CA SER A 192 17.36 9.34 7.92
C SER A 192 17.18 10.85 7.76
N LYS A 193 16.59 11.52 8.76
CA LYS A 193 16.49 12.99 8.78
C LYS A 193 17.87 13.65 8.68
N PHE A 194 18.88 13.01 9.25
CA PHE A 194 20.26 13.47 9.20
C PHE A 194 20.82 13.46 7.77
N GLU A 195 20.62 12.36 7.03
CA GLU A 195 21.06 12.25 5.64
C GLU A 195 20.33 13.25 4.73
N LEU A 196 19.04 13.51 4.99
CA LEU A 196 18.29 14.55 4.28
C LEU A 196 18.84 15.96 4.56
N GLN A 197 19.21 16.24 5.81
CA GLN A 197 19.83 17.52 6.18
C GLN A 197 21.21 17.68 5.54
N GLN A 198 22.03 16.62 5.51
CA GLN A 198 23.33 16.64 4.82
C GLN A 198 23.17 16.88 3.33
N LEU A 199 22.24 16.18 2.67
CA LEU A 199 21.97 16.36 1.25
C LEU A 199 21.42 17.76 0.94
N GLN A 200 20.58 18.31 1.82
CA GLN A 200 20.07 19.66 1.71
C GLN A 200 21.19 20.70 1.87
N ALA A 201 22.07 20.54 2.85
CA ALA A 201 23.23 21.41 3.05
C ALA A 201 24.18 21.38 1.85
N HIS A 202 24.36 20.20 1.24
CA HIS A 202 25.15 20.05 0.03
C HIS A 202 24.51 20.72 -1.20
N LEU A 203 23.21 20.53 -1.42
CA LEU A 203 22.48 21.22 -2.50
C LEU A 203 22.52 22.75 -2.36
N GLN A 204 22.60 23.24 -1.13
CA GLN A 204 22.71 24.65 -0.80
C GLN A 204 24.16 25.16 -0.79
N GLY A 205 25.15 24.30 -1.07
CA GLY A 205 26.57 24.66 -1.09
C GLY A 205 27.14 25.02 0.30
N MET A 206 26.46 24.64 1.38
CA MET A 206 26.85 24.92 2.76
C MET A 206 27.59 23.76 3.43
N SER A 207 27.81 22.65 2.72
CA SER A 207 28.60 21.53 3.24
C SER A 207 30.07 21.66 2.82
N ASP A 208 30.97 21.44 3.77
CA ASP A 208 32.35 21.08 3.45
C ASP A 208 32.36 19.72 2.75
N GLU A 209 32.73 19.70 1.47
CA GLU A 209 32.80 18.49 0.62
C GLU A 209 33.71 17.39 1.21
N THR A 210 34.53 17.71 2.20
CA THR A 210 35.39 16.78 2.94
C THR A 210 34.59 15.82 3.82
N ASN A 211 33.51 16.28 4.46
CA ASN A 211 32.83 15.50 5.51
C ASN A 211 31.87 14.43 4.96
N LEU A 212 31.41 14.58 3.72
CA LEU A 212 30.54 13.60 3.06
C LEU A 212 31.21 12.25 2.83
N PHE A 213 32.54 12.26 2.64
CA PHE A 213 33.32 11.06 2.39
C PHE A 213 33.91 10.45 3.66
N GLU A 214 34.16 11.27 4.69
CA GLU A 214 34.71 10.83 5.98
C GLU A 214 33.66 10.15 6.88
N GLU A 215 32.40 10.60 6.86
CA GLU A 215 31.39 10.10 7.82
C GLU A 215 30.65 8.83 7.39
N THR A 216 30.66 8.45 6.11
CA THR A 216 29.91 7.27 5.65
C THR A 216 30.83 6.25 4.97
N LYS A 217 30.98 5.06 5.58
CA LYS A 217 31.63 3.89 4.94
C LYS A 217 31.09 3.61 3.53
N ASP A 218 29.86 4.03 3.24
CA ASP A 218 29.17 3.88 1.96
C ASP A 218 29.36 5.05 0.99
N GLY A 219 29.88 6.20 1.42
CA GLY A 219 30.06 7.38 0.57
C GLY A 219 31.07 7.12 -0.57
N PHE A 220 32.15 6.41 -0.25
CA PHE A 220 33.15 6.01 -1.23
C PHE A 220 32.63 4.95 -2.21
N ARG A 221 31.89 3.96 -1.70
CA ARG A 221 31.24 2.92 -2.50
C ARG A 221 30.27 3.52 -3.52
N LYS A 222 29.45 4.49 -3.10
CA LYS A 222 28.52 5.23 -3.96
C LYS A 222 29.20 6.08 -5.05
N LEU A 223 30.42 6.55 -4.80
CA LEU A 223 31.20 7.27 -5.81
C LEU A 223 31.67 6.33 -6.92
N ILE A 224 32.10 5.12 -6.53
CA ILE A 224 32.62 4.09 -7.43
C ILE A 224 31.48 3.30 -8.11
N GLU A 225 30.26 3.29 -7.55
CA GLU A 225 29.07 2.65 -8.14
C GLU A 225 28.77 3.05 -9.59
N ARG A 226 29.17 4.24 -10.02
CA ARG A 226 29.06 4.68 -11.42
C ARG A 226 29.92 3.85 -12.38
N ASN A 227 31.00 3.24 -11.89
CA ASN A 227 31.89 2.37 -12.64
C ASN A 227 31.88 0.95 -12.05
N LYS A 228 31.13 0.05 -12.69
CA LYS A 228 30.88 -1.32 -12.19
C LYS A 228 32.15 -2.15 -12.02
N ASP A 229 33.17 -1.90 -12.85
CA ASP A 229 34.42 -2.67 -12.81
C ASP A 229 35.30 -2.24 -11.62
N ALA A 230 35.36 -0.93 -11.36
CA ALA A 230 36.04 -0.40 -10.18
C ALA A 230 35.34 -0.78 -8.87
N LEU A 231 34.01 -0.93 -8.89
CA LEU A 231 33.25 -1.38 -7.72
C LEU A 231 33.56 -2.84 -7.36
N ARG A 232 33.69 -3.70 -8.37
CA ARG A 232 34.09 -5.11 -8.16
C ARG A 232 35.50 -5.22 -7.59
N GLN A 233 36.44 -4.47 -8.17
CA GLN A 233 37.82 -4.43 -7.66
C GLN A 233 37.87 -3.90 -6.23
N TYR A 234 37.07 -2.88 -5.90
CA TYR A 234 36.98 -2.35 -4.54
C TYR A 234 36.39 -3.37 -3.55
N ASP A 235 35.34 -4.09 -3.96
CA ASP A 235 34.70 -5.13 -3.15
C ASP A 235 35.56 -6.40 -3.01
N GLU A 236 36.59 -6.58 -3.84
CA GLU A 236 37.58 -7.67 -3.77
C GLU A 236 38.81 -7.35 -2.91
N LEU A 237 39.13 -6.06 -2.68
CA LEU A 237 40.26 -5.62 -1.85
C LEU A 237 40.09 -5.97 -0.37
N GLU A 238 41.19 -6.23 0.33
CA GLU A 238 41.21 -6.40 1.79
C GLU A 238 40.92 -5.07 2.52
N ASP A 239 40.41 -5.15 3.76
CA ASP A 239 39.98 -3.97 4.53
C ASP A 239 41.13 -2.97 4.82
N THR A 240 42.38 -3.43 4.81
CA THR A 240 43.59 -2.61 4.96
C THR A 240 43.89 -1.82 3.69
N GLU A 241 43.81 -2.46 2.53
CA GLU A 241 44.04 -1.84 1.22
C GLU A 241 42.94 -0.84 0.87
N ARG A 242 41.69 -1.13 1.25
CA ARG A 242 40.56 -0.19 1.11
C ARG A 242 40.80 1.12 1.85
N LYS A 243 41.34 1.05 3.08
CA LYS A 243 41.66 2.23 3.88
C LYS A 243 42.77 3.06 3.25
N GLN A 244 43.84 2.42 2.78
CA GLN A 244 44.94 3.10 2.10
C GLN A 244 44.48 3.79 0.81
N LEU A 245 43.60 3.15 0.03
CA LEU A 245 43.03 3.73 -1.18
C LEU A 245 42.15 4.95 -0.86
N GLN A 246 41.34 4.87 0.19
CA GLN A 246 40.51 5.99 0.66
C GLN A 246 41.39 7.16 1.09
N GLU A 247 42.43 6.91 1.89
CA GLU A 247 43.38 7.93 2.35
C GLU A 247 44.11 8.61 1.19
N ALA A 248 44.62 7.84 0.22
CA ALA A 248 45.32 8.38 -0.95
C ALA A 248 44.42 9.30 -1.80
N ILE A 249 43.15 8.94 -1.97
CA ILE A 249 42.18 9.75 -2.74
C ILE A 249 41.80 11.01 -1.97
N VAL A 250 41.70 10.94 -0.64
CA VAL A 250 41.47 12.12 0.21
C VAL A 250 42.65 13.09 0.10
N GLU A 251 43.88 12.59 0.15
CA GLU A 251 45.08 13.41 -0.01
C GLU A 251 45.16 14.06 -1.39
N GLN A 252 44.88 13.31 -2.46
CA GLN A 252 44.87 13.84 -3.83
C GLN A 252 43.86 14.98 -3.97
N ARG A 253 42.66 14.82 -3.40
CA ARG A 253 41.62 15.87 -3.45
C ARG A 253 41.96 17.08 -2.61
N LYS A 254 42.59 16.90 -1.45
CA LYS A 254 43.10 18.02 -0.63
C LYS A 254 44.13 18.83 -1.42
N ALA A 255 45.10 18.15 -2.06
CA ALA A 255 46.09 18.81 -2.89
C ALA A 255 45.49 19.54 -4.10
N GLU A 256 44.49 18.96 -4.76
CA GLU A 256 43.77 19.63 -5.85
C GLU A 256 42.99 20.86 -5.35
N ARG A 257 42.37 20.78 -4.18
CA ARG A 257 41.65 21.91 -3.57
C ARG A 257 42.60 23.04 -3.22
N ASP A 258 43.75 22.75 -2.62
CA ASP A 258 44.76 23.75 -2.28
C ASP A 258 45.25 24.46 -3.55
N ARG A 259 45.51 23.70 -4.62
CA ARG A 259 45.86 24.24 -5.94
C ARG A 259 44.75 25.09 -6.57
N LEU A 260 43.49 24.70 -6.43
CA LEU A 260 42.36 25.50 -6.95
C LEU A 260 42.17 26.77 -6.12
N SER A 261 42.34 26.68 -4.80
CA SER A 261 42.24 27.84 -3.90
C SER A 261 43.35 28.86 -4.17
N SER A 262 44.57 28.41 -4.47
CA SER A 262 45.67 29.30 -4.85
C SER A 262 45.37 30.00 -6.18
N ARG A 263 44.87 29.24 -7.17
CA ARG A 263 44.46 29.82 -8.46
C ARG A 263 43.31 30.82 -8.33
N LEU A 264 42.34 30.57 -7.45
CA LEU A 264 41.25 31.52 -7.19
C LEU A 264 41.78 32.82 -6.59
N LYS A 265 42.69 32.75 -5.62
CA LYS A 265 43.34 33.94 -5.04
C LYS A 265 44.15 34.71 -6.08
N ASP A 266 44.84 34.01 -6.97
CA ASP A 266 45.58 34.65 -8.07
C ASP A 266 44.62 35.39 -9.03
N ILE A 267 43.46 34.79 -9.32
CA ILE A 267 42.42 35.40 -10.17
C ILE A 267 41.82 36.62 -9.47
N GLU A 268 41.47 36.53 -8.18
CA GLU A 268 40.97 37.66 -7.39
C GLU A 268 41.98 38.82 -7.36
N TYR A 269 43.26 38.52 -7.17
CA TYR A 269 44.32 39.52 -7.22
C TYR A 269 44.41 40.20 -8.60
N MET A 270 44.33 39.43 -9.69
CA MET A 270 44.30 39.98 -11.05
C MET A 270 43.05 40.84 -11.31
N GLU A 271 41.89 40.46 -10.78
CA GLU A 271 40.67 41.25 -10.82
C GLU A 271 40.79 42.58 -10.04
N GLU A 272 41.43 42.56 -8.87
CA GLU A 272 41.69 43.78 -8.10
C GLU A 272 42.66 44.72 -8.82
N GLN A 273 43.72 44.17 -9.43
CA GLN A 273 44.67 44.96 -10.22
C GLN A 273 43.99 45.57 -11.44
N THR A 274 43.20 44.79 -12.20
CA THR A 274 42.46 45.32 -13.35
C THR A 274 41.44 46.39 -12.94
N LYS A 275 40.75 46.25 -11.80
CA LYS A 275 39.88 47.32 -11.26
C LYS A 275 40.66 48.60 -10.97
N LYS A 276 41.83 48.50 -10.33
CA LYS A 276 42.71 49.66 -10.08
C LYS A 276 43.19 50.33 -11.37
N TYR A 277 43.62 49.56 -12.36
CA TYR A 277 44.01 50.09 -13.68
C TYR A 277 42.84 50.79 -14.38
N VAL A 278 41.62 50.24 -14.30
CA VAL A 278 40.42 50.86 -14.87
C VAL A 278 40.05 52.15 -14.14
N GLU A 279 40.19 52.21 -12.82
CA GLU A 279 39.98 53.43 -12.04
C GLU A 279 41.02 54.51 -12.32
N GLU A 280 42.30 54.15 -12.46
CA GLU A 280 43.36 55.09 -12.86
C GLU A 280 43.17 55.59 -14.30
N ALA A 281 42.75 54.73 -15.22
CA ALA A 281 42.42 55.12 -16.59
C ALA A 281 41.22 56.08 -16.64
N LYS A 282 40.21 55.87 -15.78
CA LYS A 282 39.08 56.81 -15.63
C LYS A 282 39.51 58.16 -15.07
N LYS A 283 40.37 58.18 -14.04
CA LYS A 283 40.91 59.44 -13.47
C LYS A 283 41.72 60.23 -14.51
N LYS A 284 42.63 59.57 -15.25
CA LYS A 284 43.40 60.23 -16.32
C LYS A 284 42.52 60.76 -17.45
N ALA A 285 41.43 60.07 -17.78
CA ALA A 285 40.45 60.54 -18.77
C ALA A 285 39.56 61.69 -18.27
N GLU A 286 39.41 61.85 -16.94
CA GLU A 286 38.73 63.01 -16.34
C GLU A 286 39.66 64.22 -16.25
N GLU A 287 40.95 64.01 -15.94
CA GLU A 287 41.99 65.05 -15.93
C GLU A 287 42.21 65.63 -17.34
N SER A 288 42.29 64.79 -18.38
CA SER A 288 42.43 65.27 -19.77
C SER A 288 41.21 66.06 -20.27
N LYS A 289 40.02 65.79 -19.73
CA LYS A 289 38.79 66.56 -20.03
C LYS A 289 38.70 67.90 -19.30
N GLN A 290 39.51 68.12 -18.27
CA GLN A 290 39.63 69.40 -17.57
C GLN A 290 40.68 70.30 -18.22
N GLU A 291 41.76 69.73 -18.78
CA GLU A 291 42.77 70.49 -19.53
C GLU A 291 42.25 71.00 -20.89
N ASP A 292 41.38 70.26 -21.58
CA ASP A 292 40.73 70.71 -22.83
C ASP A 292 39.66 71.82 -22.63
N LYS A 293 39.43 72.28 -21.39
CA LYS A 293 38.46 73.32 -21.04
C LYS A 293 39.08 74.63 -20.53
N GLN A 294 40.41 74.74 -20.53
CA GLN A 294 41.13 76.01 -20.28
C GLN A 294 41.62 76.61 -21.59
#